data_AF-A0A835LRU7-F1
#
_entry.id   AF-A0A835LRU7-F1
#
_cell.length_a   1.000
_cell.length_b   1.000
_cell.length_c   1.000
_cell.angle_alpha   90.00
_cell.angle_beta   90.00
_cell.angle_gamma   90.00
#
_symmetry.space_group_name_H-M   'P 1'
#
loop_
_entity.id
_entity.type
_entity.pdbx_description
1 polymer ?
#
loop_
_entity_poly.entity_id
_entity_poly.type
_entity_poly.pdbx_seq_one_letter_code
_entity_poly.pdbx_strand_id
1 'polypeptide(L)'
;MDTNPTKTSPINLNIIHFVEIVGHETPQIISHRSYERSSSSPNIASQRIVSVFRSYEEKNKGRVSVVPYTVVTSYTSMHNDTLVFLGGADDREALAYAERISKHPNIKVTVIRLLKKSCEYNLKKMSAENIFDEETLMDFKLRTTYNKRVTYIYEEVNNGVGVVSVICEMGDKYELIILGRHHDENSPLIIELTDFDKCSELGTIGDIFETSNYGGKATLLLMQQQSK
;
A
#
# COMPACT_ATOMS: atom_id res chain seq x y z
N MET A 1 8.78 -28.04 4.43
CA MET A 1 9.39 -27.65 5.72
C MET A 1 8.28 -27.05 6.56
N ASP A 2 7.79 -27.81 7.53
CA ASP A 2 6.71 -27.37 8.42
C ASP A 2 7.25 -26.33 9.40
N THR A 3 7.04 -25.05 9.07
CA THR A 3 7.43 -23.92 9.93
C THR A 3 6.34 -23.69 10.98
N ASN A 4 6.25 -24.62 11.93
CA ASN A 4 5.38 -24.43 13.08
C ASN A 4 5.93 -23.31 13.97
N PRO A 5 5.09 -22.37 14.44
CA PRO A 5 5.52 -21.27 15.30
C PRO A 5 6.14 -21.80 16.60
N THR A 6 7.30 -21.25 16.99
CA THR A 6 8.00 -21.60 18.25
C THR A 6 8.27 -20.36 19.08
N LYS A 7 8.61 -20.53 20.36
CA LYS A 7 8.94 -19.37 21.23
C LYS A 7 10.24 -18.68 20.81
N THR A 8 11.14 -19.40 20.17
CA THR A 8 12.42 -18.92 19.65
C THR A 8 12.34 -18.38 18.22
N SER A 9 11.21 -18.62 17.55
CA SER A 9 10.90 -18.08 16.22
C SER A 9 9.39 -17.79 16.16
N PRO A 10 8.95 -16.71 16.83
CA PRO A 10 7.54 -16.35 16.85
C PRO A 10 7.08 -15.87 15.48
N ILE A 11 5.80 -16.03 15.17
CA ILE A 11 5.19 -15.52 13.94
C ILE A 11 4.33 -14.31 14.30
N ASN A 12 4.57 -13.17 13.65
CA ASN A 12 3.72 -12.00 13.75
C ASN A 12 2.75 -11.97 12.57
N LEU A 13 1.45 -11.92 12.86
CA LEU A 13 0.39 -11.87 11.85
C LEU A 13 -0.34 -10.53 11.96
N ASN A 14 -0.30 -9.72 10.91
CA ASN A 14 -1.18 -8.56 10.84
C ASN A 14 -2.29 -8.84 9.84
N ILE A 15 -3.51 -8.57 10.27
CA ILE A 15 -4.70 -9.02 9.55
C ILE A 15 -5.48 -7.79 9.17
N ILE A 16 -5.49 -7.47 7.87
CA ILE A 16 -6.18 -6.30 7.35
C ILE A 16 -7.51 -6.76 6.75
N HIS A 17 -8.61 -6.37 7.38
CA HIS A 17 -9.97 -6.66 6.92
C HIS A 17 -10.63 -5.40 6.35
N PHE A 18 -11.06 -5.46 5.08
CA PHE A 18 -11.66 -4.33 4.38
C PHE A 18 -13.19 -4.33 4.51
N VAL A 19 -13.77 -3.18 4.80
CA VAL A 19 -15.21 -3.01 5.03
C VAL A 19 -15.73 -1.73 4.37
N GLU A 20 -16.91 -1.80 3.77
CA GLU A 20 -17.64 -0.62 3.25
C GLU A 20 -18.20 0.27 4.36
N ILE A 21 -18.10 1.60 4.22
CA ILE A 21 -18.96 2.55 4.93
C ILE A 21 -20.11 2.98 4.03
N VAL A 22 -21.35 2.83 4.51
CA VAL A 22 -22.50 3.52 3.93
C VAL A 22 -22.68 4.82 4.72
N GLY A 23 -22.25 5.96 4.15
CA GLY A 23 -22.61 7.30 4.66
C GLY A 23 -21.55 8.12 5.41
N HIS A 24 -20.25 7.80 5.35
CA HIS A 24 -19.16 8.70 5.78
C HIS A 24 -18.07 8.81 4.72
N GLU A 25 -17.51 10.02 4.54
CA GLU A 25 -16.65 10.39 3.41
C GLU A 25 -15.13 10.20 3.67
N THR A 26 -14.70 9.59 4.78
CA THR A 26 -13.27 9.42 5.09
C THR A 26 -12.91 7.95 5.36
N PRO A 27 -11.88 7.39 4.69
CA PRO A 27 -11.33 6.09 5.02
C PRO A 27 -10.76 6.08 6.46
N GLN A 28 -11.08 5.05 7.23
CA GLN A 28 -10.63 4.89 8.62
C GLN A 28 -9.91 3.56 8.81
N ILE A 29 -8.69 3.61 9.37
CA ILE A 29 -7.98 2.43 9.85
C ILE A 29 -8.31 2.25 11.33
N ILE A 30 -9.00 1.16 11.66
CA ILE A 30 -9.34 0.80 13.04
C ILE A 30 -8.37 -0.28 13.49
N SER A 31 -7.45 0.08 14.40
CA SER A 31 -6.60 -0.90 15.07
C SER A 31 -7.37 -1.63 16.17
N HIS A 32 -7.27 -2.94 16.19
CA HIS A 32 -7.84 -3.78 17.26
C HIS A 32 -6.76 -4.18 18.28
N ARG A 33 -5.74 -3.34 18.50
CA ARG A 33 -4.59 -3.63 19.37
C ARG A 33 -4.93 -3.61 20.86
N SER A 34 -5.91 -2.82 21.28
CA SER A 34 -6.25 -2.62 22.69
C SER A 34 -7.56 -3.33 23.03
N TYR A 35 -7.52 -4.24 24.01
CA TYR A 35 -8.73 -4.72 24.68
C TYR A 35 -9.21 -3.63 25.64
N GLU A 36 -9.82 -2.58 25.11
CA GLU A 36 -10.71 -1.73 25.89
C GLU A 36 -12.12 -1.89 25.33
N ARG A 37 -13.09 -2.00 26.23
CA ARG A 37 -14.50 -2.35 26.00
C ARG A 37 -15.29 -1.31 25.18
N SER A 38 -14.64 -0.60 24.27
CA SER A 38 -15.18 0.54 23.56
C SER A 38 -14.42 0.81 22.26
N SER A 39 -14.53 -0.09 21.30
CA SER A 39 -14.38 0.30 19.89
C SER A 39 -15.37 -0.51 19.07
N SER A 40 -16.55 0.07 18.90
CA SER A 40 -17.58 -0.36 17.97
C SER A 40 -16.99 -0.43 16.56
N SER A 41 -16.47 -1.59 16.16
CA SER A 41 -16.41 -1.91 14.74
C SER A 41 -17.87 -2.04 14.29
N PRO A 42 -18.37 -1.17 13.40
CA PRO A 42 -19.79 -1.15 13.03
C PRO A 42 -20.20 -2.41 12.25
N ASN A 43 -19.24 -3.25 11.84
CA ASN A 43 -19.49 -4.41 11.01
C ASN A 43 -19.30 -5.74 11.77
N ILE A 44 -20.40 -6.50 11.89
CA ILE A 44 -20.48 -7.82 12.53
C ILE A 44 -19.49 -8.83 11.91
N ALA A 45 -19.22 -8.74 10.60
CA ALA A 45 -18.27 -9.63 9.92
C ALA A 45 -16.83 -9.41 10.40
N SER A 46 -16.42 -8.15 10.61
CA SER A 46 -15.11 -7.81 11.17
C SER A 46 -14.92 -8.38 12.57
N GLN A 47 -15.94 -8.27 13.42
CA GLN A 47 -15.88 -8.80 14.78
C GLN A 47 -15.67 -10.33 14.79
N ARG A 48 -16.33 -11.06 13.89
CA ARG A 48 -16.14 -12.52 13.75
C ARG A 48 -14.72 -12.86 13.33
N ILE A 49 -14.17 -12.17 12.32
CA ILE A 49 -12.80 -12.40 11.84
C ILE A 49 -11.78 -12.08 12.93
N VAL A 50 -11.90 -10.92 13.58
CA VAL A 50 -11.04 -10.53 14.70
C VAL A 50 -11.08 -11.55 15.84
N SER A 51 -12.28 -12.07 16.17
CA SER A 51 -12.45 -13.06 17.25
C SER A 51 -11.75 -14.39 16.96
N VAL A 52 -11.77 -14.85 15.70
CA VAL A 52 -11.13 -16.10 15.28
C VAL A 52 -9.61 -15.99 15.43
N PHE A 53 -9.03 -14.90 14.94
CA PHE A 53 -7.57 -14.75 14.96
C PHE A 53 -7.03 -14.44 16.35
N ARG A 54 -7.77 -13.69 17.18
CA ARG A 54 -7.43 -13.56 18.60
C ARG A 54 -7.49 -14.91 19.33
N SER A 55 -8.48 -15.75 19.03
CA SER A 55 -8.55 -17.10 19.60
C SER A 55 -7.34 -17.95 19.18
N TYR A 56 -6.77 -17.70 18.01
CA TYR A 56 -5.56 -18.37 17.54
C TYR A 56 -4.30 -17.88 18.28
N GLU A 57 -4.15 -16.57 18.51
CA GLU A 57 -3.09 -15.99 19.33
C GLU A 57 -3.12 -16.54 20.77
N GLU A 58 -4.30 -16.56 21.39
CA GLU A 58 -4.48 -17.07 22.76
C GLU A 58 -4.11 -18.56 22.88
N LYS A 59 -4.42 -19.36 21.86
CA LYS A 59 -4.01 -20.78 21.80
C LYS A 59 -2.50 -20.96 21.58
N ASN A 60 -1.81 -19.95 21.05
CA ASN A 60 -0.39 -20.00 20.67
C ASN A 60 0.45 -18.94 21.41
N LYS A 61 0.11 -18.64 22.67
CA LYS A 61 0.78 -17.61 23.48
C LYS A 61 2.30 -17.67 23.43
N GLY A 62 2.92 -16.54 23.10
CA GLY A 62 4.37 -16.39 23.00
C GLY A 62 5.01 -17.07 21.79
N ARG A 63 4.20 -17.59 20.85
CA ARG A 63 4.66 -18.16 19.58
C ARG A 63 4.00 -17.49 18.38
N VAL A 64 2.80 -16.95 18.56
CA VAL A 64 2.10 -16.15 17.56
C VAL A 64 1.63 -14.87 18.22
N SER A 65 1.80 -13.75 17.53
CA SER A 65 1.13 -12.50 17.84
C SER A 65 0.18 -12.12 16.70
N VAL A 66 -0.96 -11.54 17.02
CA VAL A 66 -1.94 -11.08 16.03
C VAL A 66 -2.26 -9.62 16.26
N VAL A 67 -2.11 -8.80 15.22
CA VAL A 67 -2.56 -7.42 15.23
C VAL A 67 -3.61 -7.22 14.14
N PRO A 68 -4.91 -7.28 14.48
CA PRO A 68 -5.97 -7.06 13.51
C PRO A 68 -6.17 -5.57 13.26
N TYR A 69 -6.38 -5.22 11.99
CA TYR A 69 -6.81 -3.92 11.52
C TYR A 69 -8.08 -4.08 10.70
N THR A 70 -9.03 -3.15 10.85
CA THR A 70 -10.14 -3.01 9.91
C THR A 70 -9.98 -1.71 9.17
N VAL A 71 -9.88 -1.77 7.85
CA VAL A 71 -9.90 -0.58 7.00
C VAL A 71 -11.33 -0.41 6.53
N VAL A 72 -11.94 0.70 6.92
CA VAL A 72 -13.31 1.05 6.58
C VAL A 72 -13.26 2.19 5.56
N THR A 73 -13.77 1.99 4.35
CA THR A 73 -13.78 3.02 3.30
C THR A 73 -15.15 3.06 2.63
N SER A 74 -15.63 4.24 2.23
CA SER A 74 -16.89 4.35 1.49
C SER A 74 -16.72 3.82 0.06
N TYR A 75 -17.72 3.11 -0.48
CA TYR A 75 -17.76 2.74 -1.90
C TYR A 75 -18.76 3.61 -2.71
N THR A 76 -19.31 4.68 -2.12
CA THR A 76 -20.33 5.51 -2.78
C THR A 76 -19.69 6.50 -3.76
N SER A 77 -20.16 6.43 -5.02
CA SER A 77 -19.74 7.16 -6.24
C SER A 77 -18.30 6.91 -6.72
N MET A 78 -18.16 6.05 -7.74
CA MET A 78 -17.00 5.91 -8.65
C MET A 78 -15.63 6.30 -8.07
N HIS A 79 -15.17 5.56 -7.05
CA HIS A 79 -13.87 5.74 -6.39
C HIS A 79 -12.75 5.70 -7.43
N ASN A 80 -12.10 6.84 -7.68
CA ASN A 80 -10.93 6.90 -8.53
C ASN A 80 -9.68 6.82 -7.66
N ASP A 81 -9.16 5.61 -7.51
CA ASP A 81 -8.01 5.32 -6.65
C ASP A 81 -6.75 5.27 -7.49
N THR A 82 -5.62 5.68 -6.92
CA THR A 82 -4.31 5.53 -7.56
C THR A 82 -3.30 4.85 -6.66
N LEU A 83 -2.43 4.05 -7.28
CA LEU A 83 -1.23 3.50 -6.67
C LEU A 83 -0.01 4.13 -7.35
N VAL A 84 0.89 4.73 -6.58
CA VAL A 84 2.21 5.13 -7.07
C VAL A 84 3.21 4.01 -6.77
N PHE A 85 3.86 3.50 -7.81
CA PHE A 85 4.78 2.37 -7.71
C PHE A 85 6.18 2.78 -8.16
N LEU A 86 7.11 2.90 -7.21
CA LEU A 86 8.53 3.19 -7.42
C LEU A 86 9.40 1.93 -7.37
N GLY A 87 8.92 0.88 -6.69
CA GLY A 87 9.59 -0.40 -6.52
C GLY A 87 9.98 -0.68 -5.07
N GLY A 88 10.13 -1.96 -4.76
CA GLY A 88 10.43 -2.43 -3.40
C GLY A 88 9.28 -3.18 -2.72
N ALA A 89 9.58 -3.66 -1.52
CA ALA A 89 8.71 -4.49 -0.69
C ALA A 89 7.32 -3.90 -0.46
N ASP A 90 7.26 -2.66 0.01
CA ASP A 90 6.02 -2.02 0.42
C ASP A 90 5.12 -1.69 -0.78
N ASP A 91 5.72 -1.31 -1.91
CA ASP A 91 5.00 -1.05 -3.17
C ASP A 91 4.34 -2.31 -3.73
N ARG A 92 4.95 -3.48 -3.55
CA ARG A 92 4.34 -4.76 -3.94
C ARG A 92 3.15 -5.13 -3.06
N GLU A 93 3.21 -4.84 -1.76
CA GLU A 93 2.03 -4.97 -0.88
C GLU A 93 0.93 -3.99 -1.27
N ALA A 94 1.30 -2.75 -1.63
CA ALA A 94 0.38 -1.76 -2.16
C ALA A 94 -0.29 -2.22 -3.47
N LEU A 95 0.48 -2.85 -4.36
CA LEU A 95 -0.04 -3.45 -5.60
C LEU A 95 -1.00 -4.61 -5.32
N ALA A 96 -0.70 -5.47 -4.35
CA ALA A 96 -1.59 -6.55 -3.94
C ALA A 96 -2.91 -6.01 -3.36
N TYR A 97 -2.86 -4.89 -2.63
CA TYR A 97 -4.06 -4.20 -2.16
C TYR A 97 -4.87 -3.60 -3.32
N ALA A 98 -4.21 -2.86 -4.21
CA ALA A 98 -4.80 -2.27 -5.41
C ALA A 98 -5.49 -3.35 -6.29
N GLU A 99 -4.86 -4.52 -6.46
CA GLU A 99 -5.45 -5.66 -7.15
C GLU A 99 -6.75 -6.13 -6.47
N ARG A 100 -6.73 -6.24 -5.14
CA ARG A 100 -7.89 -6.71 -4.36
C ARG A 100 -9.08 -5.77 -4.49
N ILE A 101 -8.87 -4.46 -4.37
CA ILE A 101 -9.95 -3.47 -4.46
C ILE A 101 -10.44 -3.28 -5.91
N SER A 102 -9.58 -3.49 -6.91
CA SER A 102 -10.02 -3.51 -8.32
C SER A 102 -11.10 -4.58 -8.61
N LYS A 103 -11.18 -5.58 -7.72
CA LYS A 103 -12.25 -6.56 -7.50
C LYS A 103 -13.66 -5.96 -7.61
N HIS A 104 -13.83 -4.82 -6.96
CA HIS A 104 -15.13 -4.24 -6.68
C HIS A 104 -15.69 -3.51 -7.92
N PRO A 105 -16.95 -3.72 -8.31
CA PRO A 105 -17.49 -3.22 -9.59
C PRO A 105 -17.50 -1.69 -9.74
N ASN A 106 -17.40 -0.94 -8.63
CA ASN A 106 -17.51 0.52 -8.61
C ASN A 106 -16.18 1.24 -8.38
N ILE A 107 -15.07 0.51 -8.22
CA ILE A 107 -13.74 1.10 -7.97
C ILE A 107 -12.95 1.15 -9.27
N LYS A 108 -12.37 2.31 -9.58
CA LYS A 108 -11.36 2.49 -10.62
C LYS A 108 -10.00 2.58 -9.97
N VAL A 109 -9.03 1.85 -10.50
CA VAL A 109 -7.66 1.82 -9.97
C VAL A 109 -6.72 2.25 -11.08
N THR A 110 -5.91 3.27 -10.82
CA THR A 110 -4.84 3.72 -11.71
C THR A 110 -3.48 3.42 -11.07
N VAL A 111 -2.73 2.49 -11.65
CA VAL A 111 -1.35 2.22 -11.23
C VAL A 111 -0.40 3.09 -12.04
N ILE A 112 0.35 3.97 -11.37
CA ILE A 112 1.35 4.85 -11.96
C ILE A 112 2.73 4.29 -11.60
N ARG A 113 3.41 3.71 -12.59
CA ARG A 113 4.78 3.20 -12.45
C ARG A 113 5.76 4.33 -12.79
N LEU A 114 6.47 4.82 -11.78
CA LEU A 114 7.52 5.82 -11.92
C LEU A 114 8.87 5.14 -12.16
N LEU A 115 9.57 5.56 -13.20
CA LEU A 115 10.89 5.05 -13.55
C LEU A 115 11.86 6.20 -13.80
N LYS A 116 13.13 6.02 -13.43
CA LYS A 116 14.17 6.99 -13.79
C LYS A 116 14.48 6.87 -15.28
N LYS A 117 14.44 7.98 -15.99
CA LYS A 117 14.94 8.07 -17.36
C LYS A 117 16.44 7.75 -17.36
N SER A 118 16.82 6.66 -18.01
CA SER A 118 18.23 6.26 -18.09
C SER A 118 18.93 7.08 -19.16
N CYS A 119 19.86 7.95 -18.75
CA CYS A 119 20.68 8.73 -19.66
C CYS A 119 21.96 7.98 -20.06
N GLU A 120 21.96 6.66 -20.30
CA GLU A 120 23.13 5.96 -20.87
C GLU A 120 22.84 4.50 -21.27
N TYR A 121 23.48 4.05 -22.35
CA TYR A 121 23.52 2.69 -22.92
C TYR A 121 24.29 1.67 -22.04
N ASN A 122 24.30 1.86 -20.72
CA ASN A 122 24.92 0.91 -19.82
C ASN A 122 23.88 -0.14 -19.45
N LEU A 123 24.16 -1.40 -19.83
CA LEU A 123 23.42 -2.61 -19.45
C LEU A 123 23.17 -2.60 -17.94
N LYS A 124 22.02 -2.06 -17.53
CA LYS A 124 21.65 -1.93 -16.13
C LYS A 124 21.58 -3.34 -15.59
N LYS A 125 22.50 -3.70 -14.70
CA LYS A 125 22.38 -4.94 -13.93
C LYS A 125 21.11 -4.78 -13.11
N MET A 126 20.03 -5.38 -13.59
CA MET A 126 18.74 -5.38 -12.91
C MET A 126 18.97 -6.00 -11.54
N SER A 127 18.70 -5.25 -10.47
CA SER A 127 18.78 -5.84 -9.12
C SER A 127 17.74 -6.97 -9.03
N ALA A 128 17.98 -7.93 -8.15
CA ALA A 128 17.00 -8.99 -7.90
C ALA A 128 15.62 -8.41 -7.49
N GLU A 129 15.61 -7.27 -6.79
CA GLU A 129 14.39 -6.55 -6.44
C GLU A 129 13.67 -5.99 -7.66
N ASN A 130 14.40 -5.40 -8.62
CA ASN A 130 13.80 -4.94 -9.87
C ASN A 130 13.19 -6.11 -10.67
N ILE A 131 13.83 -7.28 -10.69
CA ILE A 131 13.28 -8.46 -11.37
C ILE A 131 11.94 -8.86 -10.74
N PHE A 132 11.89 -8.90 -9.41
CA PHE A 132 10.69 -9.28 -8.70
C PHE A 132 9.57 -8.23 -8.83
N ASP A 133 9.92 -6.94 -8.88
CA ASP A 133 8.97 -5.86 -9.15
C ASP A 133 8.35 -6.01 -10.55
N GLU A 134 9.17 -6.23 -11.57
CA GLU A 134 8.67 -6.41 -12.94
C GLU A 134 7.82 -7.67 -13.08
N GLU A 135 8.20 -8.79 -12.45
CA GLU A 135 7.38 -10.01 -12.42
C GLU A 135 6.01 -9.73 -11.79
N THR A 136 5.99 -9.08 -10.62
CA THR A 136 4.75 -8.75 -9.89
C THR A 136 3.85 -7.82 -10.70
N LEU A 137 4.43 -6.81 -11.36
CA LEU A 137 3.69 -5.87 -12.22
C LEU A 137 3.14 -6.55 -13.48
N MET A 138 3.91 -7.45 -14.11
CA MET A 138 3.43 -8.24 -15.26
C MET A 138 2.25 -9.12 -14.87
N ASP A 139 2.36 -9.77 -13.72
CA ASP A 139 1.33 -10.61 -13.13
C ASP A 139 0.04 -9.84 -12.87
N PHE A 140 0.14 -8.66 -12.25
CA PHE A 140 -0.98 -7.76 -12.03
C PHE A 140 -1.66 -7.40 -13.35
N LYS A 141 -0.89 -6.94 -14.34
CA LYS A 141 -1.41 -6.57 -15.67
C LYS A 141 -2.16 -7.72 -16.32
N LEU A 142 -1.58 -8.91 -16.28
CA LEU A 142 -2.20 -10.11 -16.84
C LEU A 142 -3.56 -10.36 -16.18
N ARG A 143 -3.62 -10.34 -14.84
CA ARG A 143 -4.85 -10.55 -14.06
C ARG A 143 -5.90 -9.47 -14.28
N THR A 144 -5.49 -8.24 -14.62
CA THR A 144 -6.40 -7.11 -14.83
C THR A 144 -6.66 -6.77 -16.30
N THR A 145 -6.13 -7.54 -17.27
CA THR A 145 -6.17 -7.24 -18.72
C THR A 145 -7.57 -6.86 -19.22
N TYR A 146 -8.62 -7.54 -18.76
CA TYR A 146 -9.99 -7.31 -19.21
C TYR A 146 -10.80 -6.39 -18.28
N ASN A 147 -10.20 -5.89 -17.20
CA ASN A 147 -10.85 -5.00 -16.26
C ASN A 147 -10.71 -3.54 -16.72
N LYS A 148 -11.72 -3.02 -17.42
CA LYS A 148 -11.75 -1.63 -17.93
C LYS A 148 -11.69 -0.54 -16.84
N ARG A 149 -11.81 -0.91 -15.57
CA ARG A 149 -11.67 -0.01 -14.42
C ARG A 149 -10.23 0.08 -13.92
N VAL A 150 -9.32 -0.76 -14.42
CA VAL A 150 -7.90 -0.71 -14.11
C VAL A 150 -7.16 -0.01 -15.24
N THR A 151 -6.42 1.04 -14.89
CA THR A 151 -5.53 1.76 -15.81
C THR A 151 -4.09 1.60 -15.32
N TYR A 152 -3.16 1.40 -16.25
CA TYR A 152 -1.75 1.35 -15.96
C TYR A 152 -1.03 2.45 -16.74
N ILE A 153 -0.31 3.32 -16.04
CA ILE A 153 0.43 4.45 -16.60
C ILE A 153 1.92 4.23 -16.31
N TYR A 154 2.74 4.45 -17.33
CA TYR A 154 4.20 4.50 -17.21
C TYR A 154 4.66 5.94 -17.29
N GLU A 155 5.32 6.44 -16.24
CA GLU A 155 5.87 7.79 -16.17
C GLU A 155 7.39 7.73 -15.99
N GLU A 156 8.12 8.26 -16.97
CA GLU A 156 9.57 8.40 -16.90
C GLU A 156 9.94 9.79 -16.38
N VAL A 157 10.70 9.83 -15.28
CA VAL A 157 11.15 11.08 -14.65
C VAL A 157 12.67 11.17 -14.64
N ASN A 158 13.21 12.38 -14.78
CA ASN A 158 14.66 12.58 -14.82
C ASN A 158 15.29 12.50 -13.42
N ASN A 159 14.56 12.92 -12.40
CA ASN A 159 15.04 13.07 -11.03
C ASN A 159 13.88 13.13 -10.03
N GLY A 160 14.20 13.32 -8.74
CA GLY A 160 13.21 13.50 -7.67
C GLY A 160 12.21 14.64 -7.92
N VAL A 161 12.62 15.75 -8.53
CA VAL A 161 11.70 16.85 -8.89
C VAL A 161 10.61 16.40 -9.87
N GLY A 162 10.96 15.50 -10.80
CA GLY A 162 9.98 14.90 -11.70
C GLY A 162 8.93 14.06 -10.97
N VAL A 163 9.32 13.35 -9.89
CA VAL A 163 8.37 12.62 -9.03
C VAL A 163 7.38 13.58 -8.38
N VAL A 164 7.86 14.69 -7.82
CA VAL A 164 7.01 15.74 -7.23
C VAL A 164 6.06 16.34 -8.27
N SER A 165 6.53 16.57 -9.51
CA SER A 165 5.67 17.07 -10.60
C SER A 165 4.52 16.11 -10.89
N VAL A 166 4.82 14.82 -11.05
CA VAL A 166 3.79 13.80 -11.30
C VAL A 166 2.77 13.76 -10.16
N ILE A 167 3.23 13.83 -8.90
CA ILE A 167 2.36 13.89 -7.73
C ILE A 167 1.46 15.13 -7.76
N CYS A 168 2.01 16.33 -7.95
CA CYS A 168 1.24 17.58 -8.03
C CYS A 168 0.23 17.57 -9.19
N GLU A 169 0.58 16.98 -10.33
CA GLU A 169 -0.29 16.86 -11.50
C GLU A 169 -1.49 15.93 -11.28
N MET A 170 -1.45 15.09 -10.24
CA MET A 170 -2.61 14.28 -9.86
C MET A 170 -3.76 15.17 -9.38
N GLY A 171 -3.48 16.26 -8.65
CA GLY A 171 -4.49 17.18 -8.13
C GLY A 171 -5.69 16.46 -7.50
N ASP A 172 -6.91 16.95 -7.76
CA ASP A 172 -8.17 16.34 -7.28
C ASP A 172 -8.67 15.14 -8.11
N LYS A 173 -7.83 14.54 -8.97
CA LYS A 173 -8.26 13.41 -9.82
C LYS A 173 -8.58 12.15 -9.02
N TYR A 174 -7.95 11.98 -7.86
CA TYR A 174 -8.04 10.75 -7.08
C TYR A 174 -8.55 11.03 -5.67
N GLU A 175 -9.32 10.09 -5.15
CA GLU A 175 -9.90 10.16 -3.79
C GLU A 175 -9.04 9.40 -2.77
N LEU A 176 -8.35 8.35 -3.24
CA LEU A 176 -7.42 7.55 -2.46
C LEU A 176 -6.09 7.41 -3.23
N ILE A 177 -4.98 7.69 -2.55
CA ILE A 177 -3.63 7.45 -3.05
C ILE A 177 -2.98 6.38 -2.17
N ILE A 178 -2.64 5.27 -2.78
CA ILE A 178 -1.97 4.12 -2.16
C ILE A 178 -0.49 4.24 -2.45
N LEU A 179 0.35 4.13 -1.43
CA LEU A 179 1.81 4.23 -1.52
C LEU A 179 2.46 3.13 -0.68
N GLY A 180 3.62 2.62 -1.07
CA GLY A 180 4.52 1.96 -0.13
C GLY A 180 5.17 2.99 0.80
N ARG A 181 5.42 2.61 2.05
CA ARG A 181 6.09 3.48 3.03
C ARG A 181 7.59 3.53 2.80
N HIS A 182 8.20 2.39 2.45
CA HIS A 182 9.63 2.26 2.16
C HIS A 182 9.86 1.74 0.75
N HIS A 183 10.87 2.29 0.09
CA HIS A 183 11.27 1.92 -1.26
C HIS A 183 12.72 1.42 -1.28
N ASP A 184 13.14 0.79 -2.37
CA ASP A 184 14.53 0.34 -2.56
C ASP A 184 15.49 1.53 -2.37
N GLU A 185 16.32 1.50 -1.32
CA GLU A 185 17.31 2.53 -1.03
C GLU A 185 18.38 2.65 -2.12
N ASN A 186 18.55 1.62 -2.94
CA ASN A 186 19.47 1.64 -4.08
C ASN A 186 18.82 2.22 -5.34
N SER A 187 17.52 2.53 -5.30
CA SER A 187 16.82 3.13 -6.42
C SER A 187 17.35 4.55 -6.66
N PRO A 188 17.85 4.86 -7.88
CA PRO A 188 18.36 6.18 -8.20
C PRO A 188 17.31 7.31 -8.16
N LEU A 189 16.01 6.98 -8.09
CA LEU A 189 14.95 7.96 -7.83
C LEU A 189 14.86 8.29 -6.34
N ILE A 190 14.94 7.26 -5.49
CA ILE A 190 14.79 7.40 -4.03
C ILE A 190 15.99 8.12 -3.43
N ILE A 191 17.21 7.82 -3.88
CA ILE A 191 18.44 8.51 -3.44
C ILE A 191 18.38 10.02 -3.71
N GLU A 192 17.71 10.45 -4.77
CA GLU A 192 17.55 11.89 -5.06
C GLU A 192 16.39 12.53 -4.29
N LEU A 193 15.59 11.72 -3.60
CA LEU A 193 14.53 12.14 -2.70
C LEU A 193 14.95 12.03 -1.21
N THR A 194 16.13 11.49 -0.88
CA THR A 194 16.53 11.19 0.53
C THR A 194 16.93 12.40 1.41
N ASP A 195 16.56 13.63 1.04
CA ASP A 195 16.62 14.76 1.99
C ASP A 195 15.51 14.68 3.06
N PHE A 196 14.57 13.73 2.92
CA PHE A 196 13.48 13.48 3.87
C PHE A 196 13.85 12.45 4.95
N ASP A 197 13.35 12.68 6.16
CA ASP A 197 13.76 11.97 7.36
C ASP A 197 13.31 10.51 7.32
N LYS A 198 14.26 9.57 7.34
CA LYS A 198 14.00 8.11 7.19
C LYS A 198 13.11 7.52 8.29
N CYS A 199 12.87 8.27 9.37
CA CYS A 199 12.02 7.88 10.50
C CYS A 199 10.62 8.50 10.47
N SER A 200 10.23 9.18 9.39
CA SER A 200 8.88 9.71 9.25
C SER A 200 7.82 8.60 9.35
N GLU A 201 6.71 8.89 10.02
CA GLU A 201 5.52 8.04 9.99
C GLU A 201 4.94 7.92 8.57
N LEU A 202 5.22 8.91 7.71
CA LEU A 202 4.71 9.00 6.35
C LEU A 202 5.62 8.38 5.27
N GLY A 203 6.91 8.20 5.58
CA GLY A 203 7.91 7.72 4.62
C GLY A 203 8.22 8.75 3.51
N THR A 204 9.22 8.46 2.67
CA THR A 204 9.77 9.45 1.71
C THR A 204 8.73 10.07 0.79
N ILE A 205 7.81 9.27 0.23
CA ILE A 205 6.78 9.80 -0.66
C ILE A 205 5.65 10.48 0.12
N GLY A 206 5.30 9.98 1.30
CA GLY A 206 4.30 10.63 2.14
C GLY A 206 4.75 12.03 2.60
N ASP A 207 6.04 12.19 2.93
CA ASP A 207 6.64 13.49 3.26
C ASP A 207 6.58 14.47 2.08
N ILE A 208 6.69 13.97 0.84
CA ILE A 208 6.49 14.79 -0.37
C ILE A 208 5.04 15.27 -0.45
N PHE A 209 4.05 14.43 -0.16
CA PHE A 209 2.64 14.86 -0.16
C PHE A 209 2.36 15.91 0.92
N GLU A 210 3.03 15.84 2.07
CA GLU A 210 2.88 16.82 3.15
C GLU A 210 3.58 18.15 2.82
N THR A 211 4.75 18.10 2.20
CA THR A 211 5.59 19.30 1.92
C THR A 211 5.33 19.93 0.57
N SER A 212 4.80 19.18 -0.40
CA SER A 212 4.42 19.70 -1.71
C SER A 212 3.10 20.45 -1.62
N ASN A 213 2.94 21.48 -2.45
CA ASN A 213 1.63 22.09 -2.72
C ASN A 213 0.78 21.15 -3.60
N TYR A 214 0.61 19.88 -3.20
CA TYR A 214 -0.17 18.87 -3.91
C TYR A 214 -1.57 19.39 -4.26
N GLY A 215 -2.17 20.19 -3.38
CA GLY A 215 -3.40 20.95 -3.64
C GLY A 215 -4.67 20.12 -3.78
N GLY A 216 -4.56 18.78 -3.74
CA GLY A 216 -5.69 17.86 -3.81
C GLY A 216 -6.23 17.43 -2.44
N LYS A 217 -7.43 16.85 -2.42
CA LYS A 217 -8.13 16.38 -1.19
C LYS A 217 -8.04 14.86 -0.95
N ALA A 218 -7.15 14.17 -1.64
CA ALA A 218 -7.06 12.71 -1.56
C ALA A 218 -6.68 12.22 -0.16
N THR A 219 -7.21 11.06 0.23
CA THR A 219 -6.73 10.31 1.40
C THR A 219 -5.47 9.54 1.03
N LEU A 220 -4.45 9.57 1.89
CA LEU A 220 -3.23 8.76 1.71
C LEU A 220 -3.34 7.45 2.49
N LEU A 221 -3.07 6.33 1.82
CA LEU A 221 -2.93 5.00 2.43
C LEU A 221 -1.50 4.49 2.23
N LEU A 222 -0.75 4.45 3.32
CA LEU A 222 0.62 3.97 3.35
C LEU A 222 0.64 2.48 3.70
N MET A 223 1.23 1.69 2.80
CA MET A 223 1.37 0.25 2.93
C MET A 223 2.79 -0.08 3.39
N GLN A 224 2.93 -1.06 4.26
CA GLN A 224 4.23 -1.51 4.73
C GLN A 224 4.27 -3.03 4.76
N GLN A 225 5.27 -3.62 4.10
CA GLN A 225 5.55 -5.04 4.21
C GLN A 225 6.06 -5.33 5.63
N GLN A 226 5.51 -6.37 6.24
CA GLN A 226 5.96 -6.74 7.57
C GLN A 226 7.33 -7.39 7.55
N SER A 227 8.18 -6.90 8.45
CA SER A 227 9.41 -7.58 8.83
C SER A 227 9.05 -8.95 9.42
N LYS A 228 9.67 -9.98 8.86
CA LYS A 228 9.50 -11.38 9.24
C LYS A 228 10.14 -11.67 10.59
#